data_AF-A0A2S5MIL2-F1
#
_entry.id   AF-A0A2S5MIL2-F1
#
_cell.length_a   1.000
_cell.length_b   1.000
_cell.length_c   1.000
_cell.angle_alpha   90.00
_cell.angle_beta   90.00
_cell.angle_gamma   90.00
#
_symmetry.space_group_name_H-M   'P 1'
#
loop_
_entity.id
_entity.type
_entity.pdbx_description
1 polymer ?
#
loop_
_entity_poly.entity_id
_entity_poly.type
_entity_poly.pdbx_seq_one_letter_code
_entity_poly.pdbx_strand_id
1 'polypeptide(L)' 'EERAAREVTHISGRGADGATFEVQLTPDGSPARNFAFDVTPSRFVTGLITERGVCAATEEGLRGLFPDLAG' A
#
# COMPACT_ATOMS: atom_id res chain seq x y z
N GLU A 1 -6.32 -6.73 -2.91
CA GLU A 1 -7.42 -5.84 -3.29
C GLU A 1 -7.07 -5.19 -4.63
N GLU A 2 -8.03 -5.13 -5.55
CA GLU A 2 -7.92 -4.36 -6.79
C GLU A 2 -8.99 -3.27 -6.77
N ARG A 3 -8.58 -2.03 -7.02
CA ARG A 3 -9.42 -0.83 -6.95
C ARG A 3 -9.82 -0.36 -8.35
N ALA A 4 -10.68 0.65 -8.42
CA ALA A 4 -11.15 1.17 -9.70
C ALA A 4 -9.96 1.69 -10.54
N ALA A 5 -9.89 1.28 -11.82
CA ALA A 5 -8.92 1.76 -12.80
C ALA A 5 -8.90 3.30 -12.91
N ARG A 6 -10.04 3.93 -12.62
CA ARG A 6 -10.23 5.38 -12.67
C ARG A 6 -9.32 6.16 -11.71
N GLU A 7 -8.95 5.58 -10.58
CA GLU A 7 -8.01 6.21 -9.62
C GLU A 7 -6.58 6.30 -10.16
N VAL A 8 -6.24 5.50 -11.18
CA VAL A 8 -4.94 5.55 -11.87
C VAL A 8 -5.01 6.42 -13.12
N THR A 9 -6.14 6.37 -13.84
CA THR A 9 -6.29 7.11 -15.11
C THR A 9 -6.66 8.57 -14.91
N HIS A 10 -7.18 8.96 -13.75
CA HIS A 10 -7.62 10.32 -13.45
C HIS A 10 -7.06 10.82 -12.10
N ILE A 11 -6.78 12.12 -12.02
CA ILE A 11 -6.36 12.80 -10.79
C ILE A 11 -7.30 13.96 -10.47
N SER A 12 -7.71 14.07 -9.21
CA SER A 12 -8.44 15.23 -8.70
C SER A 12 -7.46 16.30 -8.20
N GLY A 13 -7.69 17.55 -8.58
CA GLY A 13 -6.84 18.69 -8.22
C GLY A 13 -7.64 19.97 -8.00
N ARG A 14 -7.01 20.97 -7.37
CA ARG A 14 -7.62 22.29 -7.12
C ARG A 14 -7.09 23.33 -8.11
N GLY A 15 -8.00 24.07 -8.73
CA GLY A 15 -7.70 25.12 -9.70
C GLY A 15 -7.25 26.41 -9.06
N ALA A 16 -6.74 27.34 -9.87
CA ALA A 16 -6.35 28.67 -9.42
C ALA A 16 -7.54 29.50 -8.91
N ASP A 17 -8.75 29.20 -9.40
CA ASP A 17 -10.02 29.73 -8.91
C ASP A 17 -10.50 29.08 -7.60
N GLY A 18 -9.75 28.08 -7.12
CA GLY A 18 -10.06 27.33 -5.90
C GLY A 18 -11.07 26.20 -6.09
N ALA A 19 -11.59 25.95 -7.30
CA ALA A 19 -12.51 24.84 -7.58
C ALA A 19 -11.76 23.50 -7.66
N THR A 20 -12.42 22.40 -7.29
CA THR A 20 -11.89 21.06 -7.52
C THR A 20 -12.35 20.57 -8.89
N PHE A 21 -11.42 20.07 -9.68
CA PHE A 21 -11.68 19.44 -10.97
C PHE A 21 -10.90 18.15 -11.07
N GLU A 22 -11.29 17.31 -12.01
CA GLU A 22 -10.59 16.08 -12.29
C GLU A 22 -10.00 16.12 -13.69
N VAL A 23 -8.79 15.58 -13.82
CA VAL A 23 -8.02 15.56 -15.05
C VAL A 23 -7.73 14.12 -15.42
N GLN A 24 -8.06 13.75 -16.64
CA GLN A 24 -7.62 12.50 -17.23
C GLN A 24 -6.12 12.57 -17.56
N LEU A 25 -5.35 11.62 -17.04
CA LEU A 25 -3.91 11.53 -17.22
C LEU A 25 -3.52 10.62 -18.40
N THR A 26 -4.29 9.56 -18.61
CA THR A 26 -4.02 8.54 -19.64
C THR A 26 -4.86 8.79 -20.89
N PRO A 27 -4.42 8.39 -22.10
CA PRO A 27 -5.25 8.51 -23.31
C PRO A 27 -6.61 7.80 -23.20
N ASP A 28 -7.57 8.24 -24.01
CA ASP A 28 -8.91 7.63 -24.07
C ASP A 28 -8.84 6.13 -24.32
N GLY A 29 -9.62 5.36 -23.55
CA GLY A 29 -9.70 3.91 -23.67
C GLY A 29 -8.48 3.15 -23.16
N SER A 30 -7.46 3.81 -22.61
CA SER A 30 -6.29 3.13 -22.04
C SER A 30 -6.71 2.24 -20.85
N PRO A 31 -6.35 0.94 -20.85
CA PRO A 31 -6.63 0.08 -19.71
C PRO A 31 -5.70 0.41 -18.55
N ALA A 32 -6.17 0.21 -17.32
CA ALA A 32 -5.33 0.31 -16.13
C ALA A 32 -5.61 -0.86 -15.17
N ARG A 33 -4.55 -1.31 -14.50
CA ARG A 33 -4.63 -2.19 -13.32
C ARG A 33 -4.30 -1.36 -12.10
N ASN A 34 -5.05 -1.57 -11.02
CA ASN A 34 -4.89 -0.81 -9.79
C ASN A 34 -4.87 -1.77 -8.58
N PHE A 35 -3.80 -2.56 -8.47
CA PHE A 35 -3.56 -3.36 -7.27
C PHE A 35 -3.20 -2.43 -6.12
N ALA A 36 -4.02 -2.40 -5.08
CA ALA A 36 -3.84 -1.49 -3.95
C ALA A 36 -2.61 -1.85 -3.09
N PHE A 37 -2.18 -3.11 -3.14
CA PHE A 37 -1.08 -3.64 -2.34
C PHE A 37 -0.30 -4.70 -3.14
N ASP A 38 0.95 -4.87 -2.77
CA ASP A 38 1.76 -6.03 -3.12
C ASP A 38 2.22 -6.77 -1.86
N VAL A 39 2.97 -7.86 -2.05
CA VAL A 39 3.58 -8.61 -0.95
C VAL A 39 5.09 -8.51 -1.08
N THR A 40 5.75 -8.01 -0.04
CA THR A 40 7.21 -8.05 0.08
C THR A 40 7.63 -9.33 0.82
N PRO A 41 8.32 -10.28 0.17
CA PRO A 41 8.88 -11.45 0.85
C PRO A 41 9.79 -11.07 2.03
N SER A 42 9.71 -11.81 3.12
CA SER A 42 10.45 -11.52 4.36
C SER A 42 11.97 -11.42 4.18
N ARG A 43 12.55 -12.15 3.23
CA ARG A 43 13.99 -12.09 2.91
C ARG A 43 14.47 -10.71 2.41
N PHE A 44 13.54 -9.83 2.03
CA PHE A 44 13.82 -8.44 1.65
C PHE A 44 13.54 -7.44 2.78
N VAL A 45 13.13 -7.91 3.95
CA VAL A 45 12.80 -7.08 5.12
C VAL A 45 13.86 -7.32 6.20
N THR A 46 14.63 -6.28 6.53
CA THR A 46 15.69 -6.36 7.56
C THR A 46 15.12 -6.63 8.96
N GLY A 47 13.96 -6.07 9.28
CA GLY A 47 13.28 -6.30 10.55
C GLY A 47 11.88 -5.68 10.57
N LEU A 48 11.07 -6.13 11.53
CA LEU A 48 9.73 -5.61 11.77
C LEU A 48 9.77 -4.74 13.03
N ILE A 49 9.30 -3.50 12.93
CA ILE A 49 9.11 -2.60 14.07
C ILE A 49 7.66 -2.74 14.53
N THR A 50 7.46 -3.06 15.79
CA THR A 50 6.14 -3.21 16.43
C THR A 50 6.09 -2.39 17.70
N GLU A 51 4.92 -2.35 18.35
CA GLU A 51 4.75 -1.71 19.65
C GLU A 51 5.49 -2.42 20.79
N ARG A 52 5.99 -3.65 20.56
CA ARG A 52 6.72 -4.46 21.54
C ARG A 52 8.23 -4.52 21.27
N GLY A 53 8.72 -3.82 20.26
CA GLY A 53 10.14 -3.74 19.91
C GLY A 53 10.41 -4.05 18.44
N VAL A 54 11.66 -4.42 18.15
CA VAL A 54 12.10 -4.78 16.79
C VAL A 54 12.51 -6.25 16.75
N CYS A 55 12.07 -7.00 15.74
CA CYS A 55 12.46 -8.39 15.54
C CYS A 55 12.89 -8.67 14.09
N ALA A 56 13.54 -9.82 13.87
CA ALA A 56 13.74 -10.34 12.53
C ALA A 56 12.37 -10.62 11.86
N ALA A 57 12.28 -10.49 10.54
CA ALA A 57 11.06 -10.77 9.77
C ALA A 57 10.81 -12.29 9.63
N THR A 58 10.76 -13.01 10.75
CA THR A 58 10.50 -14.45 10.81
C THR A 58 9.35 -14.76 11.77
N GLU A 59 8.84 -15.97 11.67
CA GLU A 59 7.80 -16.47 12.58
C GLU A 59 8.30 -16.51 14.03
N GLU A 60 9.54 -16.95 14.27
CA GLU A 60 10.15 -16.95 15.60
C GLU A 60 10.33 -15.54 16.15
N GLY A 61 10.73 -14.58 15.29
CA GLY A 61 10.88 -13.18 15.67
C GLY A 61 9.56 -12.59 16.18
N LEU A 62 8.47 -12.83 15.45
CA LEU A 62 7.12 -12.39 15.86
C LEU A 62 6.63 -13.12 17.11
N ARG A 63 6.78 -14.45 17.19
CA ARG A 63 6.41 -15.22 18.40
C ARG A 63 7.18 -14.77 19.64
N GLY A 64 8.43 -14.36 19.50
CA GLY A 64 9.24 -13.83 20.59
C GLY A 64 8.70 -12.51 21.16
N LEU A 65 8.15 -11.62 20.32
CA LEU A 65 7.53 -10.37 20.76
C LEU A 65 6.07 -10.55 21.21
N PHE A 66 5.35 -11.51 20.65
CA PHE A 66 3.91 -11.75 20.88
C PHE A 66 3.61 -13.18 21.40
N PRO A 67 4.18 -13.61 22.54
CA PRO A 67 4.00 -14.97 23.06
C PRO A 67 2.55 -15.27 23.48
N ASP A 68 1.78 -14.26 23.85
CA ASP A 68 0.34 -14.32 24.17
C ASP A 68 -0.55 -14.57 22.93
N LEU A 69 -0.04 -14.29 21.73
CA LEU A 69 -0.73 -14.54 20.45
C LEU A 69 -0.12 -15.71 19.68
N ALA A 70 0.95 -16.32 20.21
CA ALA A 70 1.64 -17.45 19.60
C ALA A 70 0.84 -18.75 19.84
N GLY A 71 0.04 -19.14 18.84
CA GLY A 71 -0.54 -20.48 18.73
C GLY A 71 0.46 -21.54 18.28
#